data_AF-A0A954IBN1-F1
#
_entry.id   AF-A0A954IBN1-F1
#
_cell.length_a   1.000
_cell.length_b   1.000
_cell.length_c   1.000
_cell.angle_alpha   90.00
_cell.angle_beta   90.00
_cell.angle_gamma   90.00
#
_symmetry.space_group_name_H-M   'P 1'
#
loop_
_entity.id
_entity.type
_entity.pdbx_description
1 polymer ?
#
loop_
_entity_poly.entity_id
_entity_poly.type
_entity_poly.pdbx_seq_one_letter_code
_entity_poly.pdbx_strand_id
1 'polypeptide(L)'
;GGWAVCNFDTSPGKIDVKQPLGSTYLEEITLKGMIHELGHGFHLPHIGPLMGDDLGNTLMGPTHFNYKRTFPAGTQHVYLCEAEAAILSVHPAFNGVADSRKGLPKVQVDNLRYSTEPAKRQITVKGRLRSPAAARYALVTDQSDASPGEYWIRTYAGKIQTDGSFEVVLTEPADAGGTLRTWFVFENGALTGNGKSQGIESGIPQVYTFGRRGWEFKTNAQ
;
A
#
# COMPACT_ATOMS: atom_id res chain seq x y z
N GLY A 1 -13.30 9.08 -8.42
CA GLY A 1 -13.41 9.35 -6.99
C GLY A 1 -14.82 9.09 -6.58
N GLY A 2 -15.03 8.26 -5.56
CA GLY A 2 -16.33 8.12 -4.90
C GLY A 2 -16.67 9.38 -4.12
N TRP A 3 -17.92 9.49 -3.69
CA TRP A 3 -18.33 10.51 -2.73
C TRP A 3 -18.28 9.91 -1.33
N ALA A 4 -17.56 10.57 -0.44
CA ALA A 4 -17.60 10.30 0.98
C ALA A 4 -18.49 11.34 1.65
N VAL A 5 -19.53 10.89 2.36
CA VAL A 5 -20.40 11.77 3.12
C VAL A 5 -20.23 11.44 4.60
N CYS A 6 -19.54 12.32 5.32
CA CYS A 6 -19.56 12.31 6.78
C CYS A 6 -20.79 13.10 7.21
N ASN A 7 -21.90 12.40 7.47
CA ASN A 7 -23.09 13.04 8.01
C ASN A 7 -22.82 13.51 9.45
N PHE A 8 -23.44 14.62 9.84
CA PHE A 8 -23.45 15.04 11.23
C PHE A 8 -24.25 14.00 12.04
N ASP A 9 -23.56 13.28 12.92
CA ASP A 9 -24.15 12.23 13.75
C ASP A 9 -24.51 12.80 15.13
N THR A 10 -25.80 12.73 15.49
CA THR A 10 -26.32 13.16 16.79
C THR A 10 -26.43 12.02 17.79
N SER A 11 -25.95 10.81 17.45
CA SER A 11 -26.02 9.64 18.32
C SER A 11 -25.30 9.91 19.64
N PRO A 12 -25.95 9.65 20.79
CA PRO A 12 -25.36 9.92 22.09
C PRO A 12 -24.11 9.06 22.29
N GLY A 13 -23.02 9.68 22.72
CA GLY A 13 -21.76 9.01 22.97
C GLY A 13 -20.60 9.99 22.91
N LYS A 14 -19.39 9.49 23.07
CA LYS A 14 -18.17 10.31 23.03
C LYS A 14 -17.11 9.59 22.21
N ILE A 15 -16.51 10.31 21.27
CA ILE A 15 -15.28 9.86 20.63
C ILE A 15 -14.18 9.90 21.68
N ASP A 16 -13.74 8.73 22.12
CA ASP A 16 -12.54 8.55 22.92
C ASP A 16 -11.41 8.06 22.00
N VAL A 17 -10.46 8.95 21.73
CA VAL A 17 -9.30 8.66 20.87
C VAL A 17 -8.37 7.58 21.44
N LYS A 18 -8.58 7.15 22.69
CA LYS A 18 -7.85 6.04 23.30
C LYS A 18 -8.49 4.68 23.01
N GLN A 19 -9.73 4.65 22.52
CA GLN A 19 -10.41 3.41 22.16
C GLN A 19 -9.97 2.95 20.75
N PRO A 20 -9.84 1.63 20.53
CA PRO A 20 -9.62 1.11 19.18
C PRO A 20 -10.73 1.52 18.22
N LEU A 21 -10.41 1.79 16.95
CA LEU A 21 -11.39 2.19 15.94
C LEU A 21 -12.47 1.12 15.66
N GLY A 22 -12.21 -0.14 16.01
CA GLY A 22 -13.18 -1.24 15.97
C GLY A 22 -13.96 -1.46 17.26
N SER A 23 -13.87 -0.54 18.22
CA SER A 23 -14.72 -0.53 19.41
C SER A 23 -16.18 -0.25 19.04
N THR A 24 -17.13 -0.76 19.83
CA THR A 24 -18.56 -0.75 19.52
C THR A 24 -19.07 0.60 19.03
N TYR A 25 -18.88 1.66 19.82
CA TYR A 25 -19.39 3.00 19.44
C TYR A 25 -18.69 3.58 18.21
N LEU A 26 -17.36 3.41 18.08
CA LEU A 26 -16.62 3.95 16.93
C LEU A 26 -16.91 3.19 15.62
N GLU A 27 -17.24 1.90 15.74
CA GLU A 27 -17.72 1.07 14.62
C GLU A 27 -19.15 1.45 14.23
N GLU A 28 -20.05 1.68 15.20
CA GLU A 28 -21.44 2.11 14.98
C GLU A 28 -21.52 3.44 14.20
N ILE A 29 -20.71 4.43 14.58
CA ILE A 29 -20.66 5.72 13.86
C ILE A 29 -19.78 5.66 12.61
N THR A 30 -19.26 4.48 12.24
CA THR A 30 -18.41 4.27 11.05
C THR A 30 -17.14 5.12 10.99
N LEU A 31 -16.53 5.44 12.14
CA LEU A 31 -15.39 6.36 12.22
C LEU A 31 -14.19 5.91 11.36
N LYS A 32 -13.89 4.60 11.31
CA LYS A 32 -12.86 4.06 10.37
C LYS A 32 -13.18 4.45 8.93
N GLY A 33 -14.42 4.30 8.50
CA GLY A 33 -14.86 4.63 7.15
C GLY A 33 -14.68 6.12 6.85
N MET A 34 -15.02 7.00 7.79
CA MET A 34 -14.79 8.45 7.62
C MET A 34 -13.30 8.78 7.47
N ILE A 35 -12.43 8.19 8.30
CA ILE A 35 -10.98 8.42 8.24
C ILE A 35 -10.38 7.78 6.98
N HIS A 36 -10.91 6.64 6.51
CA HIS A 36 -10.51 5.98 5.27
C HIS A 36 -10.71 6.89 4.06
N GLU A 37 -11.88 7.52 3.96
CA GLU A 37 -12.18 8.46 2.88
C GLU A 37 -11.31 9.73 2.96
N LEU A 38 -11.01 10.21 4.17
CA LEU A 38 -10.00 11.25 4.36
C LEU A 38 -8.61 10.78 3.88
N GLY A 39 -8.27 9.51 4.11
CA GLY A 39 -7.06 8.87 3.61
C GLY A 39 -6.95 8.92 2.08
N HIS A 40 -8.05 8.72 1.35
CA HIS A 40 -8.08 8.96 -0.09
C HIS A 40 -7.80 10.43 -0.45
N GLY A 41 -8.30 11.38 0.36
CA GLY A 41 -7.94 12.81 0.25
C GLY A 41 -6.43 13.06 0.44
N PHE A 42 -5.73 12.18 1.15
CA PHE A 42 -4.27 12.17 1.30
C PHE A 42 -3.55 11.27 0.30
N HIS A 43 -4.24 10.80 -0.75
CA HIS A 43 -3.73 9.92 -1.83
C HIS A 43 -3.39 8.51 -1.41
N LEU A 44 -3.89 8.05 -0.27
CA LEU A 44 -3.74 6.65 0.07
C LEU A 44 -4.66 5.80 -0.84
N PRO A 45 -4.11 4.80 -1.56
CA PRO A 45 -4.94 3.80 -2.24
C PRO A 45 -5.45 2.78 -1.23
N HIS A 46 -6.30 1.86 -1.67
CA HIS A 46 -6.60 0.66 -0.89
C HIS A 46 -5.32 -0.16 -0.66
N ILE A 47 -5.03 -0.45 0.61
CA ILE A 47 -3.90 -1.26 1.05
C ILE A 47 -4.41 -2.16 2.16
N GLY A 48 -4.42 -3.46 1.91
CA GLY A 48 -4.84 -4.47 2.87
C GLY A 48 -3.77 -4.78 3.92
N PRO A 49 -4.16 -5.42 5.04
CA PRO A 49 -3.25 -5.76 6.11
C PRO A 49 -2.34 -6.94 5.75
N LEU A 50 -1.13 -6.91 6.31
CA LEU A 50 -0.23 -8.06 6.40
C LEU A 50 -0.54 -8.82 7.69
N MET A 51 -0.52 -10.16 7.64
CA MET A 51 -0.84 -11.00 8.79
C MET A 51 0.27 -11.03 9.83
N GLY A 52 1.51 -10.98 9.38
CA GLY A 52 2.71 -10.99 10.19
C GLY A 52 2.93 -9.71 10.98
N ASP A 53 2.22 -8.62 10.64
CA ASP A 53 2.26 -7.39 11.42
C ASP A 53 1.59 -7.58 12.79
N ASP A 54 0.54 -8.42 12.88
CA ASP A 54 -0.24 -8.65 14.11
C ASP A 54 -0.80 -7.36 14.75
N LEU A 55 -1.04 -6.33 13.93
CA LEU A 55 -1.56 -5.01 14.35
C LEU A 55 -3.05 -4.80 14.01
N GLY A 56 -3.67 -5.80 13.40
CA GLY A 56 -5.06 -5.77 12.97
C GLY A 56 -5.28 -5.28 11.55
N ASN A 57 -6.29 -4.45 11.36
CA ASN A 57 -6.69 -4.01 10.03
C ASN A 57 -5.95 -2.73 9.64
N THR A 58 -5.59 -2.57 8.38
CA THR A 58 -5.06 -1.29 7.89
C THR A 58 -6.18 -0.26 7.75
N LEU A 59 -5.83 1.03 7.83
CA LEU A 59 -6.78 2.11 7.63
C LEU A 59 -7.44 1.99 6.25
N MET A 60 -6.62 1.80 5.21
CA MET A 60 -7.07 1.64 3.83
C MET A 60 -7.45 0.21 3.45
N GLY A 61 -7.49 -0.69 4.44
CA GLY A 61 -7.97 -2.06 4.28
C GLY A 61 -9.50 -2.18 4.34
N PRO A 62 -10.04 -3.42 4.41
CA PRO A 62 -11.48 -3.68 4.40
C PRO A 62 -12.22 -3.01 5.56
N THR A 63 -13.55 -2.98 5.51
CA THR A 63 -14.37 -2.59 6.67
C THR A 63 -14.15 -3.56 7.84
N HIS A 64 -14.43 -3.14 9.09
CA HIS A 64 -14.35 -4.03 10.25
C HIS A 64 -15.21 -5.29 10.07
N PHE A 65 -16.42 -5.13 9.54
CA PHE A 65 -17.31 -6.24 9.23
C PHE A 65 -16.65 -7.28 8.31
N ASN A 66 -16.06 -6.83 7.18
CA ASN A 66 -15.41 -7.73 6.24
C ASN A 66 -14.10 -8.30 6.80
N TYR A 67 -13.35 -7.50 7.57
CA TYR A 67 -12.12 -7.95 8.21
C TYR A 67 -12.38 -9.11 9.19
N LYS A 68 -13.35 -8.95 10.10
CA LYS A 68 -13.72 -9.96 11.12
C LYS A 68 -14.20 -11.28 10.50
N ARG A 69 -14.81 -11.25 9.30
CA ARG A 69 -15.24 -12.46 8.59
C ARG A 69 -14.07 -13.28 8.05
N THR A 70 -13.00 -12.62 7.62
CA THR A 70 -11.79 -13.27 7.10
C THR A 70 -10.82 -13.64 8.23
N PHE A 71 -10.76 -12.82 9.28
CA PHE A 71 -9.86 -12.96 10.42
C PHE A 71 -10.66 -13.03 11.72
N PRO A 72 -11.08 -14.24 12.14
CA PRO A 72 -11.94 -14.44 13.32
C PRO A 72 -11.27 -14.02 14.64
N ALA A 73 -9.94 -13.85 14.64
CA ALA A 73 -9.17 -13.29 15.75
C ALA A 73 -9.36 -11.76 15.85
N GLY A 74 -10.63 -11.34 15.99
CA GLY A 74 -11.19 -10.23 16.77
C GLY A 74 -10.42 -8.94 17.08
N THR A 75 -9.36 -8.56 16.38
CA THR A 75 -8.66 -7.31 16.69
C THR A 75 -9.48 -6.11 16.21
N GLN A 76 -9.76 -5.23 17.17
CA GLN A 76 -10.44 -3.94 16.96
C GLN A 76 -9.45 -2.85 16.53
N HIS A 77 -8.17 -3.21 16.37
CA HIS A 77 -7.11 -2.26 16.07
C HIS A 77 -7.12 -1.95 14.59
N VAL A 78 -6.90 -0.67 14.31
CA VAL A 78 -6.68 -0.14 12.97
C VAL A 78 -5.37 0.64 13.02
N TYR A 79 -4.50 0.42 12.04
CA TYR A 79 -3.20 1.07 11.98
C TYR A 79 -2.90 1.61 10.59
N LEU A 80 -1.89 2.48 10.51
CA LEU A 80 -1.26 2.87 9.25
C LEU A 80 -0.08 1.93 8.98
N CYS A 81 -0.12 1.17 7.88
CA CYS A 81 1.00 0.31 7.51
C CYS A 81 2.17 1.11 6.93
N GLU A 82 3.32 0.46 6.76
CA GLU A 82 4.53 1.12 6.27
C GLU A 82 4.34 1.79 4.90
N ALA A 83 3.56 1.17 3.99
CA ALA A 83 3.28 1.74 2.69
C ALA A 83 2.40 3.01 2.78
N GLU A 84 1.39 3.01 3.64
CA GLU A 84 0.56 4.20 3.91
C GLU A 84 1.42 5.31 4.54
N ALA A 85 2.25 4.98 5.53
CA ALA A 85 3.16 5.92 6.17
C ALA A 85 4.19 6.50 5.18
N ALA A 86 4.73 5.69 4.27
CA ALA A 86 5.64 6.14 3.23
C ALA A 86 4.99 7.21 2.33
N ILE A 87 3.74 6.97 1.89
CA ILE A 87 2.98 7.93 1.08
C ILE A 87 2.69 9.21 1.86
N LEU A 88 2.21 9.11 3.10
CA LEU A 88 1.91 10.28 3.94
C LEU A 88 3.16 11.11 4.22
N SER A 89 4.34 10.49 4.34
CA SER A 89 5.60 11.19 4.64
C SER A 89 6.02 12.23 3.58
N VAL A 90 5.48 12.15 2.36
CA VAL A 90 5.71 13.12 1.27
C VAL A 90 4.46 13.93 0.92
N HIS A 91 3.36 13.72 1.64
CA HIS A 91 2.14 14.44 1.38
C HIS A 91 2.24 15.88 1.92
N PRO A 92 1.79 16.92 1.16
CA PRO A 92 1.88 18.33 1.55
C PRO A 92 1.37 18.66 2.96
N ALA A 93 0.28 17.99 3.38
CA ALA A 93 -0.30 18.18 4.70
C ALA A 93 0.60 17.72 5.86
N PHE A 94 1.60 16.87 5.60
CA PHE A 94 2.46 16.26 6.61
C PHE A 94 3.93 16.66 6.46
N ASN A 95 4.39 16.96 5.24
CA ASN A 95 5.80 17.32 5.00
C ASN A 95 6.06 18.83 4.87
N GLY A 96 5.01 19.66 4.86
CA GLY A 96 5.12 21.12 4.73
C GLY A 96 5.63 21.61 3.37
N VAL A 97 5.72 20.73 2.37
CA VAL A 97 6.12 21.08 1.00
C VAL A 97 4.87 21.35 0.18
N ALA A 98 4.89 22.43 -0.61
CA ALA A 98 3.77 22.78 -1.47
C ALA A 98 3.43 21.64 -2.44
N ASP A 99 2.13 21.45 -2.66
CA ASP A 99 1.66 20.41 -3.57
C ASP A 99 2.10 20.68 -5.02
N SER A 100 3.06 19.89 -5.48
CA SER A 100 3.60 19.95 -6.86
C SER A 100 3.48 18.62 -7.58
N ARG A 101 2.61 17.72 -7.08
CA ARG A 101 2.45 16.35 -7.58
C ARG A 101 1.98 16.25 -9.04
N LYS A 102 1.42 17.33 -9.60
CA LYS A 102 1.05 17.39 -11.03
C LYS A 102 2.27 17.30 -11.96
N GLY A 103 3.45 17.70 -11.48
CA GLY A 103 4.70 17.49 -12.19
C GLY A 103 5.21 16.07 -11.99
N LEU A 104 4.76 15.13 -12.83
CA LEU A 104 5.22 13.75 -12.78
C LEU A 104 6.73 13.65 -13.12
N PRO A 105 7.56 13.07 -12.24
CA PRO A 105 8.97 12.86 -12.52
C PRO A 105 9.20 11.89 -13.67
N LYS A 106 10.30 12.07 -14.41
CA LYS A 106 10.78 11.04 -15.34
C LYS A 106 11.27 9.84 -14.53
N VAL A 107 10.87 8.64 -14.93
CA VAL A 107 11.24 7.39 -14.24
C VAL A 107 11.94 6.46 -15.21
N GLN A 108 13.13 6.02 -14.83
CA GLN A 108 13.84 4.88 -15.41
C GLN A 108 14.32 3.99 -14.26
N VAL A 109 14.26 2.68 -14.43
CA VAL A 109 14.73 1.72 -13.42
C VAL A 109 15.76 0.80 -14.05
N ASP A 110 16.99 0.90 -13.57
CA ASP A 110 18.07 0.03 -14.00
C ASP A 110 18.09 -1.24 -13.15
N ASN A 111 18.37 -2.39 -13.77
CA ASN A 111 18.57 -3.68 -13.09
C ASN A 111 17.41 -4.07 -12.15
N LEU A 112 16.16 -3.81 -12.54
CA LEU A 112 14.99 -4.29 -11.80
C LEU A 112 14.95 -5.82 -11.84
N ARG A 113 15.03 -6.47 -10.67
CA ARG A 113 15.10 -7.91 -10.51
C ARG A 113 14.16 -8.37 -9.41
N TYR A 114 13.59 -9.54 -9.62
CA TYR A 114 12.70 -10.22 -8.70
C TYR A 114 13.33 -11.57 -8.36
N SER A 115 13.60 -11.82 -7.10
CA SER A 115 14.16 -13.08 -6.61
C SER A 115 13.23 -13.68 -5.57
N THR A 116 13.11 -15.00 -5.59
CA THR A 116 12.30 -15.74 -4.62
C THR A 116 13.20 -16.40 -3.58
N GLU A 117 12.74 -16.41 -2.33
CA GLU A 117 13.35 -17.16 -1.25
C GLU A 117 12.29 -18.12 -0.67
N PRO A 118 12.04 -19.27 -1.34
CA PRO A 118 10.93 -20.17 -0.97
C PRO A 118 10.99 -20.65 0.48
N ALA A 119 12.20 -20.88 1.02
CA ALA A 119 12.39 -21.29 2.40
C ALA A 119 11.89 -20.25 3.43
N LYS A 120 11.94 -18.96 3.09
CA LYS A 120 11.42 -17.87 3.92
C LYS A 120 10.03 -17.41 3.48
N ARG A 121 9.49 -17.99 2.41
CA ARG A 121 8.26 -17.56 1.74
C ARG A 121 8.29 -16.07 1.36
N GLN A 122 9.43 -15.61 0.85
CA GLN A 122 9.65 -14.21 0.52
C GLN A 122 9.88 -14.00 -0.97
N ILE A 123 9.48 -12.82 -1.46
CA ILE A 123 9.94 -12.27 -2.73
C ILE A 123 10.73 -11.00 -2.42
N THR A 124 11.90 -10.87 -3.03
CA THR A 124 12.73 -9.67 -2.90
C THR A 124 12.81 -8.97 -4.26
N VAL A 125 12.47 -7.68 -4.27
CA VAL A 125 12.52 -6.82 -5.45
C VAL A 125 13.63 -5.80 -5.27
N LYS A 126 14.60 -5.80 -6.19
CA LYS A 126 15.74 -4.88 -6.16
C LYS A 126 15.85 -4.13 -7.48
N GLY A 127 16.35 -2.91 -7.42
CA GLY A 127 16.63 -2.12 -8.62
C GLY A 127 17.31 -0.81 -8.28
N ARG A 128 17.53 0.02 -9.29
CA ARG A 128 18.07 1.37 -9.13
C ARG A 128 17.21 2.37 -9.89
N LEU A 129 16.55 3.27 -9.17
CA LEU A 129 15.78 4.36 -9.74
C LEU A 129 16.72 5.43 -10.30
N ARG A 130 16.46 5.84 -11.54
CA ARG A 130 17.03 7.01 -12.21
C ARG A 130 15.91 8.01 -12.45
N SER A 131 15.98 9.12 -11.74
CA SER A 131 15.06 10.23 -11.91
C SER A 131 15.78 11.55 -11.58
N PRO A 132 15.46 12.66 -12.28
CA PRO A 132 15.91 13.97 -11.86
C PRO A 132 15.23 14.47 -10.57
N ALA A 133 14.09 13.88 -10.18
CA ALA A 133 13.43 14.19 -8.93
C ALA A 133 13.82 13.19 -7.84
N ALA A 134 13.92 13.67 -6.59
CA ALA A 134 14.21 12.82 -5.45
C ALA A 134 13.00 11.95 -5.08
N ALA A 135 13.24 10.66 -4.90
CA ALA A 135 12.28 9.72 -4.36
C ALA A 135 12.78 9.14 -3.03
N ARG A 136 11.84 8.88 -2.11
CA ARG A 136 12.16 8.38 -0.77
C ARG A 136 11.92 6.88 -0.61
N TYR A 137 10.88 6.36 -1.26
CA TYR A 137 10.45 4.99 -1.10
C TYR A 137 10.10 4.36 -2.45
N ALA A 138 10.46 3.09 -2.59
CA ALA A 138 9.91 2.19 -3.58
C ALA A 138 8.80 1.38 -2.90
N LEU A 139 7.66 1.26 -3.57
CA LEU A 139 6.55 0.43 -3.16
C LEU A 139 6.42 -0.73 -4.13
N VAL A 140 6.09 -1.91 -3.61
CA VAL A 140 5.71 -3.07 -4.43
C VAL A 140 4.34 -3.54 -3.99
N THR A 141 3.39 -3.52 -4.92
CA THR A 141 2.02 -3.97 -4.69
C THR A 141 1.82 -5.36 -5.28
N ASP A 142 1.30 -6.29 -4.48
CA ASP A 142 0.95 -7.65 -4.88
C ASP A 142 -0.53 -7.72 -5.29
N GLN A 143 -0.79 -7.66 -6.60
CA GLN A 143 -2.12 -7.84 -7.20
C GLN A 143 -2.31 -9.32 -7.54
N SER A 144 -2.51 -10.13 -6.50
CA SER A 144 -2.78 -11.55 -6.62
C SER A 144 -4.16 -11.85 -7.22
N ASP A 145 -4.23 -12.86 -8.09
CA ASP A 145 -5.49 -13.37 -8.65
C ASP A 145 -6.41 -14.01 -7.60
N ALA A 146 -5.86 -14.37 -6.43
CA ALA A 146 -6.63 -14.89 -5.29
C ALA A 146 -7.08 -13.78 -4.32
N SER A 147 -6.75 -12.51 -4.59
CA SER A 147 -7.20 -11.41 -3.73
C SER A 147 -8.73 -11.28 -3.76
N PRO A 148 -9.41 -11.26 -2.60
CA PRO A 148 -10.87 -11.09 -2.54
C PRO A 148 -11.38 -9.72 -3.01
N GLY A 149 -10.47 -8.77 -3.27
CA GLY A 149 -10.80 -7.43 -3.76
C GLY A 149 -9.69 -6.41 -3.47
N GLU A 150 -9.89 -5.18 -3.93
CA GLU A 150 -8.88 -4.11 -3.80
C GLU A 150 -8.47 -3.78 -2.37
N TYR A 151 -9.38 -3.92 -1.41
CA TYR A 151 -9.13 -3.73 0.02
C TYR A 151 -8.17 -4.75 0.64
N TRP A 152 -7.89 -5.84 -0.06
CA TRP A 152 -7.02 -6.93 0.41
C TRP A 152 -5.67 -6.97 -0.30
N ILE A 153 -5.40 -5.99 -1.18
CA ILE A 153 -4.15 -5.88 -1.92
C ILE A 153 -3.01 -5.54 -0.94
N ARG A 154 -1.98 -6.38 -0.92
CA ARG A 154 -0.80 -6.18 -0.05
C ARG A 154 0.20 -5.25 -0.72
N THR A 155 0.67 -4.24 -0.01
CA THR A 155 1.70 -3.32 -0.51
C THR A 155 2.84 -3.22 0.49
N TYR A 156 4.06 -3.35 -0.02
CA TYR A 156 5.29 -3.38 0.76
C TYR A 156 6.14 -2.16 0.41
N ALA A 157 6.88 -1.64 1.38
CA ALA A 157 7.72 -0.46 1.19
C ALA A 157 9.20 -0.80 1.38
N GLY A 158 10.06 -0.09 0.67
CA GLY A 158 11.50 -0.12 0.85
C GLY A 158 12.09 1.26 0.62
N LYS A 159 13.06 1.64 1.46
CA LYS A 159 13.72 2.94 1.35
C LYS A 159 14.62 2.99 0.11
N ILE A 160 14.54 4.09 -0.63
CA ILE A 160 15.48 4.38 -1.72
C ILE A 160 16.72 5.04 -1.11
N GLN A 161 17.89 4.51 -1.45
CA GLN A 161 19.18 5.04 -1.03
C GLN A 161 19.56 6.27 -1.85
N THR A 162 20.55 7.02 -1.38
CA THR A 162 21.03 8.26 -2.05
C THR A 162 21.53 8.01 -3.47
N ASP A 163 22.01 6.80 -3.76
CA ASP A 163 22.48 6.41 -5.08
C ASP A 163 21.35 5.93 -6.02
N GLY A 164 20.11 5.90 -5.52
CA GLY A 164 18.91 5.43 -6.21
C GLY A 164 18.63 3.93 -6.06
N SER A 165 19.51 3.15 -5.42
CA SER A 165 19.27 1.73 -5.16
C SER A 165 18.11 1.53 -4.18
N PHE A 166 17.36 0.45 -4.35
CA PHE A 166 16.30 0.07 -3.44
C PHE A 166 16.16 -1.45 -3.34
N GLU A 167 15.57 -1.87 -2.23
CA GLU A 167 15.20 -3.25 -1.93
C GLU A 167 13.86 -3.25 -1.22
N VAL A 168 12.91 -4.02 -1.73
CA VAL A 168 11.59 -4.23 -1.12
C VAL A 168 11.42 -5.72 -0.91
N VAL A 169 11.13 -6.12 0.33
CA VAL A 169 10.91 -7.53 0.71
C VAL A 169 9.43 -7.74 0.93
N LEU A 170 8.83 -8.63 0.15
CA LEU A 170 7.47 -9.09 0.32
C LEU A 170 7.52 -10.28 1.28
N THR A 171 6.99 -10.10 2.48
CA THR A 171 7.00 -11.10 3.57
C THR A 171 5.87 -12.10 3.47
N GLU A 172 4.76 -11.72 2.84
CA GLU A 172 3.58 -12.55 2.65
C GLU A 172 3.04 -12.46 1.22
N PRO A 173 3.86 -12.77 0.20
CA PRO A 173 3.36 -12.87 -1.16
C PRO A 173 2.24 -13.92 -1.24
N ALA A 174 1.22 -13.67 -2.05
CA ALA A 174 0.10 -14.58 -2.15
C ALA A 174 0.47 -15.93 -2.80
N ASP A 175 -0.08 -17.03 -2.29
CA ASP A 175 0.08 -18.39 -2.82
C ASP A 175 -0.80 -18.62 -4.07
N ALA A 176 -0.75 -17.69 -5.02
CA ALA A 176 -1.50 -17.72 -6.28
C ALA A 176 -0.73 -16.98 -7.37
N GLY A 177 -1.18 -17.05 -8.63
CA GLY A 177 -0.67 -16.17 -9.67
C GLY A 177 -1.04 -14.70 -9.42
N GLY A 178 -0.44 -13.80 -10.18
CA GLY A 178 -0.79 -12.38 -10.13
C GLY A 178 0.22 -11.48 -10.82
N THR A 179 0.13 -10.19 -10.48
CA THR A 179 1.07 -9.16 -10.95
C THR A 179 1.63 -8.37 -9.78
N LEU A 180 2.96 -8.31 -9.70
CA LEU A 180 3.64 -7.34 -8.85
C LEU A 180 3.76 -6.01 -9.59
N ARG A 181 3.49 -4.90 -8.90
CA ARG A 181 3.68 -3.55 -9.46
C ARG A 181 4.64 -2.75 -8.61
N THR A 182 5.76 -2.36 -9.22
CA THR A 182 6.78 -1.52 -8.58
C THR A 182 6.56 -0.05 -8.94
N TRP A 183 6.46 0.82 -7.93
CA TRP A 183 6.18 2.24 -8.09
C TRP A 183 6.88 3.06 -7.00
N PHE A 184 6.94 4.39 -7.17
CA PHE A 184 7.83 5.22 -6.36
C PHE A 184 7.11 6.41 -5.74
N VAL A 185 7.56 6.76 -4.53
CA VAL A 185 7.07 7.86 -3.72
C VAL A 185 8.08 9.01 -3.77
N PHE A 186 7.73 10.08 -4.48
CA PHE A 186 8.60 11.23 -4.70
C PHE A 186 8.42 12.34 -3.66
N GLU A 187 9.47 13.11 -3.39
CA GLU A 187 9.45 14.20 -2.40
C GLU A 187 8.45 15.31 -2.75
N ASN A 188 8.13 15.48 -4.04
CA ASN A 188 7.13 16.43 -4.51
C ASN A 188 5.68 15.94 -4.34
N GLY A 189 5.49 14.78 -3.69
CA GLY A 189 4.19 14.14 -3.48
C GLY A 189 3.67 13.33 -4.67
N ALA A 190 4.44 13.19 -5.75
CA ALA A 190 4.04 12.33 -6.87
C ALA A 190 4.22 10.84 -6.52
N LEU A 191 3.24 10.02 -6.94
CA LEU A 191 3.23 8.58 -6.76
C LEU A 191 3.19 7.94 -8.14
N THR A 192 4.34 7.47 -8.66
CA THR A 192 4.38 6.95 -10.03
C THR A 192 5.44 5.88 -10.24
N GLY A 193 5.15 4.87 -11.07
CA GLY A 193 6.12 3.88 -11.55
C GLY A 193 6.60 4.12 -12.98
N ASN A 194 5.89 4.91 -13.78
CA ASN A 194 6.16 5.09 -15.20
C ASN A 194 6.41 6.55 -15.62
N GLY A 195 6.24 7.51 -14.70
CA GLY A 195 6.39 8.94 -14.97
C GLY A 195 5.33 9.54 -15.90
N LYS A 196 4.25 8.82 -16.18
CA LYS A 196 3.16 9.20 -17.10
C LYS A 196 1.79 9.25 -16.42
N SER A 197 1.56 8.41 -15.43
CA SER A 197 0.32 8.37 -14.63
C SER A 197 0.62 8.27 -13.13
N GLN A 198 -0.38 8.56 -12.30
CA GLN A 198 -0.30 8.47 -10.84
C GLN A 198 -0.80 7.11 -10.33
N GLY A 199 -0.39 6.73 -9.12
CA GLY A 199 -0.97 5.61 -8.37
C GLY A 199 -0.45 4.23 -8.76
N ILE A 200 -1.02 3.19 -8.15
CA ILE A 200 -0.62 1.78 -8.30
C ILE A 200 -0.58 1.36 -9.78
N GLU A 201 -1.57 1.77 -10.57
CA GLU A 201 -1.70 1.39 -11.98
C GLU A 201 -0.58 1.95 -12.87
N SER A 202 0.16 2.95 -12.41
CA SER A 202 1.38 3.43 -13.07
C SER A 202 2.60 2.54 -12.83
N GLY A 203 2.50 1.59 -11.89
CA GLY A 203 3.58 0.71 -11.48
C GLY A 203 4.07 -0.19 -12.59
N ILE A 204 5.38 -0.44 -12.60
CA ILE A 204 6.06 -1.35 -13.54
C ILE A 204 5.57 -2.77 -13.25
N PRO A 205 4.84 -3.41 -14.18
CA PRO A 205 4.24 -4.71 -13.92
C PRO A 205 5.24 -5.84 -14.11
N GLN A 206 5.20 -6.82 -13.20
CA GLN A 206 5.88 -8.10 -13.31
C GLN A 206 4.89 -9.21 -13.00
N VAL A 207 4.53 -9.99 -14.03
CA VAL A 207 3.64 -11.13 -13.89
C VAL A 207 4.39 -12.29 -13.24
N TYR A 208 3.71 -12.99 -12.33
CA TYR A 208 4.22 -14.18 -11.67
C TYR A 208 3.15 -15.27 -11.59
N THR A 209 3.61 -16.50 -11.45
CA THR A 209 2.77 -17.67 -11.20
C THR A 209 3.20 -18.34 -9.90
N PHE A 210 2.30 -19.04 -9.23
CA PHE A 210 2.61 -19.84 -8.05
C PHE A 210 2.34 -21.32 -8.32
N GLY A 211 3.32 -22.16 -8.02
CA GLY A 211 3.24 -23.60 -8.24
C GLY A 211 4.06 -24.39 -7.23
N ARG A 212 4.35 -25.67 -7.55
CA ARG A 212 5.06 -26.58 -6.63
C ARG A 212 6.44 -26.10 -6.18
N ARG A 213 7.10 -25.25 -6.98
CA ARG A 213 8.44 -24.71 -6.70
C ARG A 213 8.40 -23.30 -6.07
N GLY A 214 7.21 -22.81 -5.73
CA GLY A 214 6.98 -21.45 -5.24
C GLY A 214 6.63 -20.49 -6.38
N TRP A 215 7.00 -19.22 -6.19
CA TRP A 215 6.77 -18.16 -7.16
C TRP A 215 7.76 -18.25 -8.33
N GLU A 216 7.25 -18.06 -9.54
CA GLU A 216 8.05 -18.02 -10.77
C GLU A 216 7.67 -16.77 -11.57
N PHE A 217 8.67 -16.00 -11.99
CA PHE A 217 8.47 -14.77 -12.75
C PHE A 217 8.58 -15.03 -14.25
N LYS A 218 7.63 -14.48 -15.03
CA LYS A 218 7.77 -14.49 -16.48
C LYS A 218 8.94 -13.57 -16.86
N THR A 219 9.96 -14.12 -17.50
CA THR A 219 10.98 -13.31 -18.16
C THR A 219 10.29 -12.52 -19.27
N ASN A 220 10.19 -11.20 -19.09
CA ASN A 220 9.86 -10.34 -20.21
C ASN A 220 11.01 -10.46 -21.20
N ALA A 221 10.74 -11.01 -22.39
CA ALA A 221 11.69 -10.94 -23.50
C ALA A 221 12.00 -9.46 -23.72
N GLN A 222 13.24 -9.06 -23.44
CA GLN A 222 13.74 -7.71 -23.72
C GLN A 222 13.89 -7.50 -25.21
#